data_AF-A0A0F4TZH0-F1
#
_entry.id   AF-A0A0F4TZH0-F1
#
_cell.length_a   1.000
_cell.length_b   1.000
_cell.length_c   1.000
_cell.angle_alpha   90.00
_cell.angle_beta   90.00
_cell.angle_gamma   90.00
#
_symmetry.space_group_name_H-M   'P 1'
#
loop_
_entity.id
_entity.type
_entity.pdbx_description
1 polymer ?
#
loop_
_entity_poly.entity_id
_entity_poly.type
_entity_poly.pdbx_seq_one_letter_code
_entity_poly.pdbx_strand_id
1 'polypeptide(L)'
;MVINFFEFYGMSIKVTQWTNELQTAIGLVDADIGVTLVPATVELLHRDDIGFTPVLETNAASPIILSRRVGDVSPGESHCLKMIEELRMRRL
;
A
#
# COMPACT_ATOMS: atom_id res chain seq x y z
N MET A 1 -2.73 9.17 3.20
CA MET A 1 -1.95 8.19 4.00
C MET A 1 -0.47 8.56 4.02
N VAL A 2 0.19 8.71 2.87
CA VAL A 2 1.62 9.07 2.80
C VAL A 2 1.94 10.38 3.52
N ILE A 3 1.17 11.45 3.29
CA ILE A 3 1.40 12.75 3.96
C ILE A 3 1.26 12.62 5.48
N ASN A 4 0.17 12.02 5.96
CA ASN A 4 -0.06 11.80 7.39
C ASN A 4 1.06 11.00 8.05
N PHE A 5 1.71 10.08 7.33
CA PHE A 5 2.87 9.35 7.84
C PHE A 5 4.03 10.31 8.15
N PHE A 6 4.36 11.24 7.24
CA PHE A 6 5.39 12.24 7.50
C PHE A 6 4.98 13.24 8.60
N GLU A 7 3.71 13.67 8.60
CA GLU A 7 3.18 14.56 9.63
C GLU A 7 3.24 13.93 11.03
N PHE A 8 2.98 12.63 11.14
CA PHE A 8 3.11 11.88 12.40
C PHE A 8 4.53 11.97 12.99
N TYR A 9 5.54 12.08 12.13
CA TYR A 9 6.94 12.29 12.50
C TYR A 9 7.34 13.77 12.62
N GLY A 10 6.38 14.71 12.56
CA GLY A 10 6.66 16.14 12.62
C GLY A 10 7.33 16.70 11.36
N MET A 11 7.34 15.93 10.26
CA MET A 11 7.92 16.33 8.99
C MET A 11 6.85 16.93 8.09
N SER A 12 7.16 18.09 7.48
CA SER A 12 6.38 18.65 6.40
C SER A 12 7.08 18.34 5.08
N ILE A 13 6.35 17.70 4.16
CA ILE A 13 6.86 17.38 2.83
C ILE A 13 6.20 18.27 1.79
N LYS A 14 7.00 18.75 0.83
CA LYS A 14 6.48 19.43 -0.36
C LYS A 14 6.33 18.41 -1.47
N VAL A 15 5.09 18.04 -1.79
CA VAL A 15 4.78 17.17 -2.92
C VAL A 15 4.81 18.00 -4.20
N THR A 16 5.75 17.70 -5.09
CA THR A 16 5.88 18.37 -6.40
C THR A 16 4.86 17.86 -7.42
N GLN A 17 4.52 16.57 -7.36
CA GLN A 17 3.62 15.92 -8.29
C GLN A 17 2.59 15.06 -7.56
N TRP A 18 1.32 15.26 -7.90
CA TRP A 18 0.22 14.43 -7.44
C TRP A 18 -0.26 13.53 -8.57
N THR A 19 -0.48 12.26 -8.26
CA THR A 19 -0.98 11.27 -9.20
C THR A 19 -2.12 10.50 -8.56
N ASN A 20 -3.15 10.18 -9.33
CA ASN A 20 -4.30 9.43 -8.83
C ASN A 20 -4.10 7.92 -8.87
N GLU A 21 -3.23 7.45 -9.78
CA GLU A 21 -2.97 6.05 -9.98
C GLU A 21 -1.51 5.72 -9.63
N LEU A 22 -1.32 4.59 -8.95
CA LEU A 22 0.00 4.08 -8.60
C LEU A 22 0.88 3.89 -9.84
N GLN A 23 0.31 3.38 -10.93
CA GLN A 23 1.05 3.14 -12.17
C GLN A 23 1.60 4.43 -12.78
N THR A 24 0.86 5.54 -12.69
CA THR A 24 1.36 6.85 -13.11
C THR A 24 2.51 7.30 -12.24
N ALA A 25 2.43 7.16 -10.91
CA ALA A 25 3.52 7.52 -10.01
C ALA A 25 4.81 6.73 -10.34
N ILE A 26 4.68 5.43 -10.60
CA ILE A 26 5.78 4.55 -10.99
C ILE A 26 6.38 5.01 -12.32
N GLY A 27 5.56 5.30 -13.33
CA GLY A 27 6.05 5.78 -14.62
C GLY A 27 6.81 7.12 -14.54
N LEU A 28 6.48 7.98 -13.56
CA LEU A 28 7.24 9.21 -13.33
C LEU A 28 8.60 8.94 -12.66
N VAL A 29 8.69 7.93 -11.79
CA VAL A 29 9.97 7.48 -11.20
C VAL A 29 10.88 6.92 -12.30
N ASP A 30 10.34 6.07 -13.17
CA ASP A 30 11.03 5.52 -14.35
C ASP A 30 11.53 6.63 -15.30
N ALA A 31 10.76 7.73 -15.42
CA ALA A 31 11.15 8.92 -16.17
C ALA A 31 12.15 9.85 -15.42
N ASP A 32 12.75 9.40 -14.32
CA ASP A 32 13.73 10.14 -13.51
C ASP A 32 13.20 11.46 -12.91
N ILE A 33 11.88 11.55 -12.66
CA ILE A 33 11.25 12.76 -12.10
C ILE A 33 11.40 12.82 -10.57
N GLY A 34 11.68 11.69 -9.91
CA GLY A 34 11.92 11.64 -8.48
C GLY A 34 11.65 10.26 -7.86
N VAL A 35 11.13 10.26 -6.63
CA VAL A 35 10.83 9.04 -5.86
C VAL A 35 9.38 9.03 -5.41
N THR A 36 8.84 7.84 -5.14
CA THR A 36 7.49 7.67 -4.60
C THR A 36 7.46 6.57 -3.54
N LEU A 37 6.57 6.71 -2.55
CA LEU A 37 6.37 5.71 -1.51
C LEU A 37 5.26 4.73 -1.94
N VAL A 38 5.57 3.44 -1.93
CA VAL A 38 4.66 2.38 -2.38
C VAL A 38 4.54 1.26 -1.34
N PRO A 39 3.42 0.53 -1.29
CA PRO A 39 3.35 -0.73 -0.54
C PRO A 39 4.33 -1.76 -1.10
N ALA A 40 4.85 -2.64 -0.25
CA ALA A 40 5.79 -3.70 -0.65
C ALA A 40 5.24 -4.63 -1.77
N THR A 41 3.92 -4.76 -1.90
CA THR A 41 3.30 -5.54 -2.97
C THR A 41 3.59 -5.02 -4.38
N VAL A 42 4.01 -3.77 -4.51
CA VAL A 42 4.35 -3.16 -5.81
C VAL A 42 5.64 -3.74 -6.38
N GLU A 43 6.59 -4.13 -5.52
CA GLU A 43 7.84 -4.77 -5.93
C GLU A 43 7.57 -6.08 -6.70
N LEU A 44 6.46 -6.75 -6.41
CA LEU A 44 6.04 -7.97 -7.13
C LEU A 44 5.72 -7.74 -8.61
N LEU A 45 5.50 -6.49 -9.04
CA LEU A 45 5.27 -6.14 -10.44
C LEU A 45 6.53 -6.26 -11.31
N HIS A 46 7.72 -6.46 -10.70
CA HIS A 46 9.02 -6.69 -11.36
C HIS A 46 9.27 -5.74 -12.54
N ARG A 47 9.63 -4.50 -12.20
CA ARG A 47 10.08 -3.46 -13.12
C ARG A 47 11.60 -3.34 -13.01
N ASP A 48 12.32 -3.87 -14.00
CA ASP A 48 13.80 -3.97 -13.98
C ASP A 48 14.51 -2.61 -13.97
N ASP A 49 13.78 -1.57 -14.39
CA ASP A 49 14.16 -0.17 -14.48
C ASP A 49 14.03 0.59 -13.14
N ILE A 50 13.43 -0.02 -12.10
CA ILE A 50 13.12 0.68 -10.84
C ILE A 50 13.74 -0.04 -9.64
N GLY A 51 14.56 0.70 -8.90
CA GLY A 51 15.08 0.26 -7.61
C GLY A 51 14.06 0.44 -6.48
N PHE A 52 13.95 -0.57 -5.61
CA PHE A 52 13.14 -0.51 -4.40
C PHE A 52 14.06 -0.43 -3.17
N THR A 53 13.73 0.45 -2.22
CA THR A 53 14.45 0.56 -0.94
C THR A 53 13.44 0.48 0.20
N PRO A 54 13.64 -0.40 1.19
CA PRO A 54 12.72 -0.54 2.31
C PRO A 54 12.75 0.70 3.22
N VAL A 55 11.58 1.07 3.72
CA VAL A 55 11.46 2.07 4.80
C VAL A 55 11.69 1.36 6.13
N LEU A 56 12.55 1.93 6.99
CA LEU A 56 13.02 1.27 8.22
C LEU A 56 12.03 1.44 9.38
N GLU A 57 11.22 2.48 9.34
CA GLU A 57 10.21 2.80 10.34
C GLU A 57 9.13 1.71 10.37
N THR A 58 9.00 1.03 11.51
CA THR A 58 8.07 -0.10 11.68
C THR A 58 6.60 0.29 11.54
N ASN A 59 6.27 1.56 11.75
CA ASN A 59 4.92 2.09 11.55
C ASN A 59 4.67 2.56 10.10
N ALA A 60 5.64 2.44 9.19
CA ALA A 60 5.48 2.71 7.75
C ALA A 60 4.72 1.57 7.06
N ALA A 61 3.55 1.24 7.60
CA ALA A 61 2.72 0.13 7.16
C ALA A 61 1.47 0.64 6.45
N SER A 62 1.12 0.04 5.31
CA SER A 62 -0.13 0.29 4.59
C SER A 62 -1.17 -0.78 4.93
N PRO A 63 -2.15 -0.49 5.80
CA PRO A 63 -3.13 -1.49 6.21
C PRO A 63 -4.09 -1.80 5.06
N ILE A 64 -4.39 -3.08 4.86
CA ILE A 64 -5.49 -3.53 4.02
C ILE A 64 -6.75 -3.56 4.89
N ILE A 65 -7.75 -2.76 4.53
CA ILE A 65 -8.96 -2.57 5.33
C ILE A 65 -10.13 -3.32 4.67
N LEU A 66 -10.77 -4.20 5.45
CA LEU A 66 -12.04 -4.83 5.06
C LEU A 66 -13.19 -4.14 5.80
N SER A 67 -13.99 -3.37 5.07
CA SER A 67 -15.20 -2.74 5.60
C SER A 67 -16.39 -3.69 5.50
N ARG A 68 -17.14 -3.84 6.59
CA ARG A 68 -18.34 -4.68 6.65
C ARG A 68 -19.49 -3.98 7.37
N ARG A 69 -20.72 -4.41 7.09
CA ARG A 69 -21.89 -3.98 7.86
C ARG A 69 -21.82 -4.61 9.25
N VAL A 70 -22.13 -3.80 10.27
CA VAL A 70 -22.21 -4.30 11.64
C VAL A 70 -23.34 -5.32 11.74
N GLY A 71 -23.03 -6.51 12.27
CA GLY A 71 -24.01 -7.58 12.47
C GLY A 71 -24.40 -8.36 11.21
N ASP A 72 -23.73 -8.16 10.08
CA ASP A 72 -23.94 -9.00 8.91
C ASP A 72 -23.48 -10.44 9.23
N VAL A 73 -24.31 -11.40 8.81
CA VAL A 73 -24.11 -12.85 9.00
C VAL A 73 -24.52 -13.60 7.73
N SER A 74 -24.56 -12.89 6.60
CA SER A 74 -24.94 -13.48 5.33
C SER A 74 -23.97 -14.60 4.97
N PRO A 75 -24.44 -15.67 4.29
CA PRO A 75 -23.58 -16.76 3.87
C PRO A 75 -22.39 -16.28 3.03
N GLY A 76 -22.59 -15.25 2.20
CA GLY A 76 -21.53 -14.66 1.36
C GLY A 76 -20.42 -14.01 2.19
N GLU A 77 -20.77 -13.20 3.18
CA GLU A 77 -19.77 -12.57 4.05
C GLU A 77 -19.01 -13.61 4.87
N SER A 78 -19.74 -14.56 5.49
CA SER A 78 -19.13 -15.63 6.28
C SER A 78 -18.16 -16.46 5.43
N HIS A 79 -18.52 -16.75 4.18
CA HIS A 79 -17.67 -17.46 3.24
C HIS A 79 -16.41 -16.66 2.88
N CYS A 80 -16.54 -15.38 2.53
CA CYS A 80 -15.40 -14.51 2.21
C CYS A 80 -14.43 -14.39 3.40
N LEU A 81 -14.93 -14.19 4.62
CA LEU A 81 -14.10 -14.12 5.83
C LEU A 81 -13.33 -15.42 6.05
N LYS A 82 -13.99 -16.57 5.84
CA LYS A 82 -13.33 -17.87 5.93
C LYS A 82 -12.20 -18.00 4.90
N MET A 83 -12.45 -17.61 3.65
CA MET A 83 -11.42 -17.63 2.59
C MET A 83 -10.23 -16.73 2.93
N ILE A 84 -10.48 -15.53 3.46
CA ILE A 84 -9.42 -14.61 3.87
C ILE A 84 -8.55 -15.24 4.96
N GLU A 85 -9.15 -15.89 5.97
CA GLU A 85 -8.38 -16.55 7.02
C GLU A 85 -7.57 -17.73 6.47
N GLU A 86 -8.15 -18.54 5.58
CA GLU A 86 -7.44 -19.64 4.91
C GLU A 86 -6.24 -19.12 4.09
N LEU A 87 -6.40 -18.03 3.34
CA LEU A 87 -5.32 -17.43 2.56
C LEU A 87 -4.24 -16.81 3.44
N ARG A 88 -4.63 -16.23 4.59
CA ARG A 88 -3.68 -15.65 5.55
C ARG A 88 -2.80 -16.72 6.18
N MET A 89 -3.37 -17.88 6.52
CA MET A 89 -2.64 -19.00 7.13
C MET A 89 -1.67 -19.69 6.15
N ARG A 90 -1.91 -19.64 4.84
CA ARG A 90 -1.00 -20.20 3.82
C ARG A 90 0.26 -19.35 3.57
N ARG A 91 0.28 -18.11 4.06
CA ARG A 91 1.36 -17.14 3.83
C ARG A 91 2.38 -17.08 4.97
N LEU A 92 2.11 -17.80 6.07
CA LEU A 92 3.00 -18.05 7.20
C LEU A 92 3.59 -19.46 7.07
#